data_AF-X8GVK2-F1
#
_entry.id   AF-X8GVK2-F1
#
_cell.length_a   1.000
_cell.length_b   1.000
_cell.length_c   1.000
_cell.angle_alpha   90.00
_cell.angle_beta   90.00
_cell.angle_gamma   90.00
#
_symmetry.space_group_name_H-M   'P 1'
#
loop_
_entity.id
_entity.type
_entity.pdbx_description
1 polymer ?
#
loop_
_entity_poly.entity_id
_entity_poly.type
_entity_poly.pdbx_seq_one_letter_code
_entity_poly.pdbx_strand_id
1 'polypeptide(L)'
;MGWTERETVLTSYEEIIKYLEDQDGFHDYRIGNVHYDGSKADVTIEEVVPGAKIQDSTGLVWDFHFKGVTSFEMSVDVVMGFWIYEVERGEKPNEIAFNLDSGFLGIAAEHIEFGIPSQEKSEA
;
A
#
# COMPACT_ATOMS: atom_id res chain seq x y z
N MET A 1 6.92 -7.97 -17.80
CA MET A 1 6.67 -7.86 -16.36
C MET A 1 5.18 -7.97 -16.19
N GLY A 2 4.71 -9.10 -15.67
CA GLY A 2 3.28 -9.40 -15.55
C GLY A 2 2.67 -8.50 -14.49
N TRP A 3 1.59 -7.81 -14.85
CA TRP A 3 0.76 -7.13 -13.87
C TRP A 3 0.14 -8.17 -12.94
N THR A 4 0.22 -7.99 -11.62
CA THR A 4 -0.49 -8.86 -10.68
C THR A 4 -1.99 -8.68 -10.87
N GLU A 5 -2.67 -9.75 -11.27
CA GLU A 5 -4.13 -9.77 -11.44
C GLU A 5 -4.83 -9.45 -10.12
N ARG A 6 -5.93 -8.71 -10.18
CA ARG A 6 -6.71 -8.34 -8.98
C ARG A 6 -7.77 -9.40 -8.74
N GLU A 7 -7.78 -9.99 -7.56
CA GLU A 7 -8.88 -10.86 -7.13
C GLU A 7 -10.08 -10.04 -6.68
N THR A 8 -9.84 -8.94 -5.99
CA THR A 8 -10.90 -8.09 -5.43
C THR A 8 -10.45 -6.63 -5.39
N VAL A 9 -11.38 -5.71 -5.57
CA VAL A 9 -11.16 -4.28 -5.35
C VAL A 9 -12.15 -3.80 -4.28
N LEU A 10 -11.62 -3.33 -3.16
CA LEU A 10 -12.42 -2.73 -2.08
C LEU A 10 -12.57 -1.23 -2.34
N THR A 11 -13.77 -0.70 -2.14
CA THR A 11 -14.07 0.74 -2.32
C THR A 11 -14.71 1.38 -1.09
N SER A 12 -15.04 0.58 -0.07
CA SER A 12 -15.56 1.05 1.20
C SER A 12 -14.39 1.25 2.17
N TYR A 13 -14.28 2.45 2.73
CA TYR A 13 -13.21 2.76 3.69
C TYR A 13 -13.18 1.78 4.87
N GLU A 14 -14.34 1.43 5.43
CA GLU A 14 -14.40 0.49 6.57
C GLU A 14 -14.01 -0.94 6.16
N GLU A 15 -14.31 -1.37 4.93
CA GLU A 15 -13.88 -2.68 4.44
C GLU A 15 -12.37 -2.71 4.20
N ILE A 16 -11.81 -1.60 3.70
CA ILE A 16 -10.37 -1.41 3.54
C ILE A 16 -9.68 -1.49 4.90
N ILE A 17 -10.12 -0.71 5.89
CA ILE A 17 -9.52 -0.73 7.25
C ILE A 17 -9.60 -2.13 7.84
N LYS A 18 -10.75 -2.80 7.76
CA LYS A 18 -10.89 -4.16 8.25
C LYS A 18 -9.90 -5.12 7.56
N TYR A 19 -9.73 -5.00 6.25
CA TYR A 19 -8.76 -5.84 5.53
C TYR A 19 -7.32 -5.56 5.99
N LEU A 20 -6.96 -4.29 6.20
CA LEU A 20 -5.64 -3.92 6.74
C LEU A 20 -5.39 -4.57 8.11
N GLU A 21 -6.37 -4.52 9.01
CA GLU A 21 -6.33 -5.18 10.32
C GLU A 21 -6.19 -6.72 10.17
N ASP A 22 -6.95 -7.33 9.26
CA ASP A 22 -6.90 -8.76 8.97
C ASP A 22 -5.56 -9.20 8.33
N GLN A 23 -4.81 -8.27 7.72
CA GLN A 23 -3.45 -8.47 7.18
C GLN A 23 -2.35 -8.05 8.15
N ASP A 24 -2.68 -7.80 9.42
CA ASP A 24 -1.71 -7.38 10.45
C ASP A 24 -0.92 -6.14 9.98
N GLY A 25 -1.62 -5.17 9.39
CA GLY A 25 -1.05 -3.88 9.01
C GLY A 25 0.07 -3.94 7.97
N PHE A 26 0.22 -5.03 7.22
CA PHE A 26 1.32 -5.21 6.26
C PHE A 26 2.73 -5.10 6.88
N HIS A 27 2.90 -5.55 8.14
CA HIS A 27 4.24 -5.73 8.72
C HIS A 27 5.14 -6.56 7.78
N ASP A 28 6.42 -6.17 7.65
CA ASP A 28 7.44 -6.80 6.78
C ASP A 28 7.25 -6.61 5.26
N TYR A 29 6.28 -5.81 4.83
CA TYR A 29 6.14 -5.41 3.42
C TYR A 29 6.89 -4.10 3.15
N ARG A 30 6.99 -3.72 1.87
CA ARG A 30 7.56 -2.44 1.47
C ARG A 30 6.61 -1.64 0.59
N ILE A 31 6.76 -0.33 0.60
CA ILE A 31 6.20 0.52 -0.45
C ILE A 31 7.00 0.31 -1.73
N GLY A 32 6.30 -0.04 -2.81
CA GLY A 32 6.87 -0.23 -4.14
C GLY A 32 6.93 1.07 -4.94
N ASN A 33 5.84 1.83 -4.89
CA ASN A 33 5.66 3.08 -5.61
C ASN A 33 4.81 4.04 -4.79
N VAL A 34 5.12 5.34 -4.92
CA VAL A 34 4.25 6.43 -4.49
C VAL A 34 4.16 7.42 -5.66
N HIS A 35 2.95 7.62 -6.17
CA HIS A 35 2.63 8.63 -7.16
C HIS A 35 1.69 9.66 -6.53
N TYR A 36 1.89 10.94 -6.83
CA TYR A 36 0.98 12.01 -6.44
C TYR A 36 1.00 13.13 -7.48
N ASP A 37 -0.18 13.56 -7.95
CA ASP A 37 -0.32 14.61 -8.96
C ASP A 37 -1.06 15.87 -8.46
N GLY A 38 -1.37 15.93 -7.17
CA GLY A 38 -2.21 16.97 -6.58
C GLY A 38 -3.63 16.49 -6.31
N SER A 39 -4.25 15.83 -7.29
CA SER A 39 -5.66 15.39 -7.25
C SER A 39 -5.83 13.89 -7.01
N LYS A 40 -4.81 13.12 -7.34
CA LYS A 40 -4.76 11.66 -7.24
C LYS A 40 -3.44 11.24 -6.63
N ALA A 41 -3.49 10.12 -5.92
CA ALA A 41 -2.30 9.41 -5.49
C ALA A 41 -2.45 7.92 -5.77
N ASP A 42 -1.34 7.26 -6.09
CA ASP A 42 -1.29 5.81 -6.24
C ASP A 42 -0.14 5.27 -5.39
N VAL A 43 -0.43 4.29 -4.53
CA VAL A 43 0.58 3.67 -3.66
C VAL A 43 0.53 2.16 -3.87
N THR A 44 1.69 1.53 -4.08
CA THR A 44 1.77 0.07 -4.11
C THR A 44 2.46 -0.47 -2.86
N ILE A 45 1.90 -1.55 -2.30
CA ILE A 45 2.55 -2.36 -1.27
C ILE A 45 3.04 -3.64 -1.95
N GLU A 46 4.30 -3.98 -1.75
CA GLU A 46 4.92 -5.16 -2.35
C GLU A 46 5.38 -6.13 -1.27
N GLU A 47 5.02 -7.40 -1.45
CA GLU A 47 5.61 -8.50 -0.70
C GLU A 47 7.10 -8.59 -1.02
N VAL A 48 7.92 -8.84 0.01
CA VAL A 48 9.34 -9.10 -0.16
C VAL A 48 9.65 -10.54 0.22
N VAL A 49 10.01 -11.35 -0.77
CA VAL A 49 10.47 -12.72 -0.53
C VAL A 49 11.87 -12.70 0.11
N PRO A 50 12.05 -13.23 1.33
CA PRO A 50 13.35 -13.22 2.01
C PRO A 50 14.44 -13.90 1.19
N GLY A 51 15.59 -13.24 1.06
CA GLY A 51 16.76 -13.75 0.33
C GLY A 51 16.69 -13.62 -1.20
N ALA A 52 15.56 -13.19 -1.77
CA ALA A 52 15.48 -12.77 -3.16
C ALA A 52 16.04 -11.35 -3.32
N LYS A 53 16.57 -11.01 -4.51
CA LYS A 53 16.86 -9.61 -4.84
C LYS A 53 15.53 -8.88 -5.00
N ILE A 54 15.45 -7.61 -4.60
CA ILE A 54 14.20 -6.80 -4.67
C ILE A 54 13.56 -6.81 -6.07
N GLN A 55 14.39 -6.75 -7.12
CA GLN A 55 13.96 -6.82 -8.52
C GLN A 55 13.34 -8.18 -8.92
N ASP A 56 13.60 -9.22 -8.13
CA ASP A 56 13.19 -10.61 -8.32
C ASP A 56 12.20 -11.05 -7.22
N SER A 57 11.82 -10.15 -6.30
CA SER A 57 11.07 -10.47 -5.07
C SER A 57 9.60 -10.09 -5.13
N THR A 58 9.09 -9.62 -6.27
CA THR A 58 7.70 -9.16 -6.41
C THR A 58 6.77 -10.37 -6.43
N GLY A 59 6.42 -10.87 -5.25
CA GLY A 59 5.44 -11.95 -5.07
C GLY A 59 4.04 -11.41 -5.36
N LEU A 60 3.47 -10.73 -4.37
CA LEU A 60 2.17 -10.06 -4.46
C LEU A 60 2.33 -8.54 -4.39
N VAL A 61 1.49 -7.82 -5.14
CA VAL A 61 1.45 -6.36 -5.16
C VAL A 61 0.02 -5.92 -4.90
N TRP A 62 -0.19 -5.16 -3.83
CA TRP A 62 -1.44 -4.44 -3.56
C TRP A 62 -1.30 -3.02 -4.07
N ASP A 63 -2.40 -2.40 -4.45
CA ASP A 63 -2.44 -1.02 -4.91
C ASP A 63 -3.60 -0.24 -4.30
N PHE A 64 -3.27 0.95 -3.81
CA PHE A 64 -4.23 1.97 -3.47
C PHE A 64 -4.33 2.98 -4.62
N HIS A 65 -5.56 3.34 -4.96
CA HIS A 65 -5.88 4.47 -5.82
C HIS A 65 -6.70 5.48 -5.02
N PHE A 66 -6.10 6.63 -4.75
CA PHE A 66 -6.73 7.75 -4.07
C PHE A 66 -7.22 8.76 -5.11
N LYS A 67 -8.51 9.09 -5.11
CA LYS A 67 -9.12 10.06 -6.03
C LYS A 67 -9.75 11.19 -5.23
N GLY A 68 -9.50 12.42 -5.66
CA GLY A 68 -9.92 13.60 -4.89
C GLY A 68 -9.11 13.70 -3.61
N VAL A 69 -7.77 13.64 -3.71
CA VAL A 69 -6.87 13.75 -2.56
C VAL A 69 -7.09 15.09 -1.87
N THR A 70 -7.38 15.05 -0.57
CA THR A 70 -7.66 16.23 0.27
C THR A 70 -6.48 16.56 1.18
N SER A 71 -5.64 15.57 1.49
CA SER A 71 -4.37 15.73 2.20
C SER A 71 -3.37 14.70 1.69
N PHE A 72 -2.13 15.14 1.48
CA PHE A 72 -1.00 14.28 1.20
C PHE A 72 0.17 14.78 2.04
N GLU A 73 0.62 13.96 2.98
CA GLU A 73 1.73 14.27 3.88
C GLU A 73 2.75 13.14 3.80
N MET A 74 4.00 13.50 3.52
CA MET A 74 5.07 12.51 3.41
C MET A 74 6.34 13.09 4.02
N SER A 75 6.95 12.33 4.93
CA SER A 75 8.25 12.62 5.51
C SER A 75 8.98 11.31 5.70
N VAL A 76 9.93 11.00 4.81
CA VAL A 76 10.61 9.71 4.77
C VAL A 76 12.11 9.93 4.64
N ASP A 77 12.89 9.26 5.48
CA ASP A 77 14.32 9.11 5.32
C ASP A 77 14.62 8.04 4.26
N VAL A 78 15.10 8.48 3.11
CA VAL A 78 15.37 7.62 1.94
C VAL A 78 16.74 6.94 1.99
N VAL A 79 17.43 6.95 3.14
CA VAL A 79 18.66 6.18 3.35
C VAL A 79 18.36 4.68 3.43
N MET A 80 17.17 4.31 3.89
CA MET A 80 16.68 2.92 3.99
C MET A 80 15.61 2.64 2.93
N GLY A 81 15.31 1.36 2.70
CA GLY A 81 14.11 0.98 1.94
C GLY A 81 12.85 1.52 2.60
N PHE A 82 11.78 1.70 1.83
CA PHE A 82 10.48 2.15 2.34
C PHE A 82 9.74 0.99 3.01
N TRP A 83 10.32 0.50 4.11
CA TRP A 83 9.78 -0.60 4.89
C TRP A 83 8.58 -0.15 5.69
N ILE A 84 7.51 -0.94 5.63
CA ILE A 84 6.27 -0.67 6.33
C ILE A 84 6.44 -1.14 7.75
N TYR A 85 6.37 -0.19 8.68
CA TYR A 85 6.16 -0.50 10.08
C TYR A 85 4.71 -0.92 10.27
N GLU A 86 3.72 -0.15 9.80
CA GLU A 86 2.29 -0.52 9.88
C GLU A 86 1.46 0.34 8.92
N VAL A 87 0.42 -0.23 8.32
CA VAL A 87 -0.61 0.49 7.57
C VAL A 87 -1.93 0.44 8.33
N GLU A 88 -2.45 1.61 8.68
CA GLU A 88 -3.61 1.74 9.54
C GLU A 88 -4.53 2.91 9.15
N ARG A 89 -5.61 3.06 9.91
CA ARG A 89 -6.49 4.23 9.85
C ARG A 89 -5.70 5.48 10.27
N GLY A 90 -5.70 6.50 9.42
CA GLY A 90 -5.12 7.80 9.76
C GLY A 90 -5.98 8.64 10.71
N GLU A 91 -5.42 9.74 11.18
CA GLU A 91 -6.08 10.67 12.11
C GLU A 91 -7.12 11.55 11.39
N LYS A 92 -6.96 11.78 10.08
CA LYS A 92 -7.88 12.57 9.26
C LYS A 92 -9.01 11.69 8.69
N PRO A 93 -10.18 12.28 8.40
CA PRO A 93 -11.26 11.54 7.74
C PRO A 93 -10.81 10.94 6.40
N ASN A 94 -11.12 9.66 6.19
CA ASN A 94 -10.74 8.88 5.00
C ASN A 94 -9.23 8.89 4.72
N GLU A 95 -8.40 8.88 5.77
CA GLU A 95 -6.96 8.79 5.65
C GLU A 95 -6.47 7.34 5.80
N ILE A 96 -5.55 6.94 4.93
CA ILE A 96 -4.70 5.76 5.14
C ILE A 96 -3.33 6.28 5.58
N ALA A 97 -2.90 5.81 6.74
CA ALA A 97 -1.59 6.09 7.31
C ALA A 97 -0.65 4.92 7.05
N PHE A 98 0.47 5.19 6.39
CA PHE A 98 1.57 4.27 6.20
C PHE A 98 2.70 4.71 7.13
N ASN A 99 2.77 4.09 8.30
CA ASN A 99 3.89 4.23 9.21
C ASN A 99 5.05 3.39 8.65
N LEU A 100 6.19 4.02 8.42
CA LEU A 100 7.37 3.38 7.86
C LEU A 100 8.47 3.35 8.92
N ASP A 101 9.37 2.37 8.85
CA ASP A 101 10.55 2.35 9.72
C ASP A 101 11.40 3.62 9.58
N SER A 102 11.35 4.25 8.41
CA SER A 102 12.09 5.46 8.08
C SER A 102 11.24 6.73 8.01
N GLY A 103 9.98 6.69 8.44
CA GLY A 103 9.14 7.89 8.45
C GLY A 103 7.65 7.60 8.29
N PHE A 104 6.97 8.45 7.53
CA PHE A 104 5.51 8.44 7.43
C PHE A 104 5.03 8.90 6.06
N LEU A 105 3.93 8.28 5.60
CA LEU A 105 3.11 8.74 4.48
C LEU A 105 1.63 8.67 4.91
N GLY A 106 0.92 9.80 4.85
CA GLY A 106 -0.50 9.90 5.13
C GLY A 106 -1.23 10.45 3.91
N ILE A 107 -2.28 9.76 3.48
CA ILE A 107 -3.09 10.18 2.32
C ILE A 107 -4.56 10.13 2.67
N ALA A 108 -5.22 11.29 2.65
CA ALA A 108 -6.66 11.41 2.76
C ALA A 108 -7.28 11.74 1.41
N ALA A 109 -8.41 11.12 1.09
CA ALA A 109 -9.09 11.33 -0.19
C ALA A 109 -10.61 11.17 -0.09
N GLU A 110 -11.33 11.74 -1.06
CA GLU A 110 -12.78 11.56 -1.20
C GLU A 110 -13.14 10.10 -1.51
N HIS A 111 -12.34 9.45 -2.35
CA HIS A 111 -12.52 8.06 -2.75
C HIS A 111 -11.20 7.30 -2.70
N ILE A 112 -11.26 6.10 -2.11
CA ILE A 112 -10.13 5.18 -2.02
C ILE A 112 -10.56 3.85 -2.62
N GLU A 113 -9.80 3.36 -3.59
CA GLU A 113 -9.92 1.99 -4.09
C GLU A 113 -8.67 1.23 -3.66
N PHE A 114 -8.85 -0.01 -3.21
CA PHE A 114 -7.76 -0.87 -2.78
C PHE A 114 -7.84 -2.21 -3.49
N GLY A 115 -6.87 -2.48 -4.36
CA GLY A 115 -6.80 -3.69 -5.16
C GLY A 115 -6.00 -4.78 -4.47
N ILE A 116 -6.67 -5.90 -4.19
CA ILE A 116 -6.09 -7.10 -3.59
C ILE A 116 -5.61 -8.02 -4.71
N PRO A 117 -4.35 -8.46 -4.70
CA PRO A 117 -3.81 -9.35 -5.71
C PRO A 117 -4.40 -10.75 -5.59
N SER A 118 -4.60 -11.41 -6.73
CA SER A 118 -4.96 -12.82 -6.80
C SER A 118 -3.80 -13.68 -6.31
N GLN A 119 -4.07 -14.53 -5.32
CA GLN A 119 -3.10 -15.46 -4.75
C GLN A 119 -2.93 -16.73 -5.59
N GLU A 120 -3.13 -16.70 -6.92
CA GLU A 120 -2.94 -17.89 -7.75
C GLU A 120 -1.57 -18.49 -7.44
N LYS A 121 -1.60 -19.61 -6.68
CA LYS A 121 -0.43 -20.42 -6.43
C LYS A 121 0.09 -20.75 -7.80
N SER A 122 1.32 -20.35 -8.12
CA SER A 122 2.04 -21.05 -9.16
C SER A 122 2.12 -22.50 -8.69
N GLU A 123 1.20 -23.35 -9.15
CA GLU A 123 1.36 -24.79 -9.06
C GLU A 123 2.66 -25.11 -9.81
N ALA A 124 3.68 -25.42 -9.03
CA ALA A 124 4.94 -25.99 -9.50
C ALA A 124 4.79 -27.51 -9.62
#